data_AF-A0A5C7Q117-F1
#
_entry.id   AF-A0A5C7Q117-F1
#
_cell.length_a   1.000
_cell.length_b   1.000
_cell.length_c   1.000
_cell.angle_alpha   90.00
_cell.angle_beta   90.00
_cell.angle_gamma   90.00
#
_symmetry.space_group_name_H-M   'P 1'
#
loop_
_entity.id
_entity.type
_entity.pdbx_description
1 polymer ?
#
loop_
_entity_poly.entity_id
_entity_poly.type
_entity_poly.pdbx_seq_one_letter_code
_entity_poly.pdbx_strand_id
1 'polypeptide(L)' 'MTTKELTDLDPMPFGAHRGTPMQDVPARYLHWLWTNGKREDARCPVAAYIRKNLDALKKEHPDGIWR' A
#
# COMPACT_ATOMS: atom_id res chain seq x y z
N MET A 1 16.39 -9.08 10.05
CA MET A 1 15.58 -7.92 10.46
C MET A 1 14.21 -8.11 9.85
N THR A 2 13.20 -8.44 10.66
CA THR A 2 11.83 -8.69 10.20
C THR A 2 11.17 -7.35 9.90
N THR A 3 10.84 -7.09 8.65
CA THR A 3 10.06 -5.91 8.27
C THR A 3 8.69 -6.02 8.95
N LYS A 4 8.27 -5.04 9.75
CA LYS A 4 6.95 -5.05 10.39
C LYS A 4 5.88 -5.13 9.31
N GLU A 5 5.07 -6.18 9.28
CA GLU A 5 3.89 -6.24 8.41
C GLU A 5 2.86 -5.21 8.90
N LEU A 6 2.38 -4.36 8.00
CA LEU A 6 1.28 -3.45 8.32
C LEU A 6 -0.05 -4.20 8.17
N THR A 7 -1.02 -3.77 8.97
CA THR A 7 -2.42 -4.16 8.92
C THR A 7 -3.29 -2.95 8.59
N ASP A 8 -4.57 -3.17 8.33
CA ASP A 8 -5.53 -2.13 7.94
C ASP A 8 -5.65 -0.97 8.93
N LEU A 9 -5.47 -1.27 10.22
CA LEU A 9 -5.53 -0.30 11.31
C LEU A 9 -4.18 0.33 11.64
N ASP A 10 -3.07 -0.19 11.11
CA ASP A 10 -1.78 0.46 11.31
C ASP A 10 -1.77 1.82 10.60
N PRO A 11 -1.16 2.86 11.21
CA PRO A 11 -1.04 4.16 10.58
C PRO A 11 0.00 4.11 9.45
N MET A 12 -0.32 4.77 8.34
CA MET A 12 0.59 4.99 7.22
C MET A 12 1.88 5.67 7.72
N PRO A 13 3.06 5.09 7.47
CA PRO A 13 4.30 5.54 8.12
C PRO A 13 4.88 6.85 7.55
N PHE A 14 4.51 7.24 6.32
CA PHE A 14 5.13 8.39 5.65
C PHE A 14 4.26 9.00 4.54
N GLY A 15 4.74 10.13 3.99
CA GLY A 15 4.14 10.80 2.84
C GLY A 15 2.90 11.62 3.20
N ALA A 16 2.05 11.88 2.19
CA ALA A 16 0.91 12.80 2.31
C ALA A 16 -0.20 12.30 3.25
N HIS A 17 -0.33 10.98 3.40
CA HIS A 17 -1.33 10.32 4.24
C HIS A 17 -0.75 9.80 5.56
N ARG A 18 0.39 10.32 6.01
CA ARG A 18 1.05 9.84 7.24
C ARG A 18 0.10 9.92 8.45
N GLY A 19 -0.03 8.82 9.19
CA GLY A 19 -0.91 8.71 10.36
C GLY A 19 -2.33 8.23 10.04
N THR A 20 -2.74 8.22 8.77
CA THR A 20 -4.02 7.64 8.34
C THR A 20 -3.96 6.11 8.40
N PRO A 21 -4.99 5.40 8.90
CA PRO A 21 -5.05 3.94 8.84
C PRO A 21 -4.88 3.43 7.41
N MET A 22 -4.16 2.32 7.21
CA MET A 22 -3.85 1.80 5.87
C MET A 22 -5.09 1.57 5.00
N GLN A 23 -6.20 1.09 5.56
CA GLN A 23 -7.46 0.89 4.84
C GLN A 23 -8.10 2.21 4.33
N ASP A 24 -7.83 3.33 5.01
CA ASP A 24 -8.39 4.64 4.68
C ASP A 24 -7.48 5.41 3.69
N VAL A 25 -6.30 4.86 3.37
CA VAL A 25 -5.40 5.47 2.38
C VAL A 25 -5.97 5.26 0.98
N PRO A 26 -6.11 6.31 0.15
CA PRO A 26 -6.67 6.16 -1.19
C PRO A 26 -5.87 5.16 -2.04
N ALA A 27 -6.55 4.22 -2.68
CA ALA A 27 -5.90 3.22 -3.52
C ALA A 27 -5.07 3.84 -4.65
N ARG A 28 -5.50 4.96 -5.24
CA ARG A 28 -4.70 5.70 -6.23
C ARG A 28 -3.34 6.14 -5.69
N TYR A 29 -3.26 6.48 -4.40
CA TYR A 29 -2.02 6.92 -3.76
C TYR A 29 -1.12 5.73 -3.45
N LEU A 30 -1.70 4.62 -2.98
CA LEU A 30 -0.97 3.35 -2.84
C LEU A 30 -0.42 2.87 -4.19
N HIS A 31 -1.21 2.98 -5.26
CA HIS A 31 -0.76 2.66 -6.61
C HIS A 31 0.36 3.58 -7.09
N TRP A 32 0.24 4.90 -6.87
CA TRP A 32 1.31 5.83 -7.18
C TRP A 32 2.60 5.47 -6.43
N LEU A 33 2.54 5.16 -5.13
CA LEU A 33 3.71 4.67 -4.38
C LEU A 33 4.30 3.41 -5.00
N TRP A 34 3.42 2.46 -5.34
CA TRP A 34 3.78 1.20 -5.95
C TRP A 34 4.58 1.41 -7.25
N THR A 35 4.10 2.25 -8.17
CA THR A 35 4.78 2.52 -9.45
C THR A 35 5.97 3.46 -9.32
N ASN A 36 6.08 4.23 -8.23
CA ASN A 36 7.20 5.15 -7.98
C ASN A 36 8.26 4.52 -7.06
N GLY A 37 8.66 3.28 -7.38
CA GLY A 37 9.83 2.62 -6.79
C GLY A 37 9.59 1.88 -5.47
N LYS A 38 8.37 1.89 -4.90
CA LYS A 38 8.07 1.04 -3.74
C LYS A 38 7.81 -0.41 -4.13
N ARG A 39 7.45 -0.70 -5.38
CA ARG A 39 7.28 -2.07 -5.88
C ARG A 39 8.54 -2.93 -5.77
N GLU A 40 9.72 -2.34 -5.85
CA GLU A 40 11.01 -3.06 -5.80
C GLU A 40 11.60 -3.06 -4.38
N ASP A 41 11.13 -2.17 -3.51
CA ASP A 41 11.60 -2.02 -2.14
C ASP A 41 11.03 -3.12 -1.22
N ALA A 42 11.73 -4.25 -1.15
CA ALA A 42 11.36 -5.39 -0.29
C ALA A 42 11.44 -5.07 1.22
N ARG A 43 12.12 -3.98 1.60
CA ARG A 43 12.24 -3.54 3.00
C ARG A 43 11.16 -2.52 3.36
N CYS A 44 10.34 -2.08 2.40
CA CYS A 44 9.26 -1.15 2.67
C CYS A 44 8.03 -1.89 3.23
N PRO A 45 7.58 -1.57 4.45
CA PRO A 45 6.41 -2.21 5.04
C PRO A 45 5.11 -1.89 4.27
N VAL A 46 5.02 -0.71 3.65
CA VAL A 46 3.89 -0.33 2.76
C VAL A 46 3.88 -1.16 1.49
N ALA A 47 5.06 -1.44 0.91
CA ALA A 47 5.14 -2.30 -0.27
C ALA A 47 4.74 -3.75 0.05
N ALA A 48 5.11 -4.25 1.23
CA ALA A 48 4.68 -5.57 1.69
C ALA A 48 3.15 -5.61 1.86
N TYR A 49 2.55 -4.58 2.47
CA TYR A 49 1.10 -4.44 2.60
C TYR A 49 0.39 -4.43 1.24
N ILE A 50 0.86 -3.65 0.27
CA ILE A 50 0.27 -3.58 -1.08
C ILE A 50 0.36 -4.95 -1.77
N ARG A 51 1.48 -5.67 -1.66
CA ARG A 51 1.60 -7.03 -2.24
C ARG A 51 0.58 -8.00 -1.68
N LYS A 52 0.41 -8.00 -0.36
CA LYS A 52 -0.50 -8.90 0.36
C LYS A 52 -1.96 -8.63 0.00
N ASN A 53 -2.31 -7.37 -0.25
CA ASN A 53 -3.68 -6.93 -0.52
C ASN A 53 -3.95 -6.65 -2.01
N LEU A 54 -3.04 -7.01 -2.91
CA LEU A 54 -3.14 -6.65 -4.33
C LEU A 54 -4.42 -7.19 -4.99
N ASP A 55 -4.85 -8.39 -4.62
CA ASP A 55 -6.07 -8.99 -5.16
C ASP A 55 -7.34 -8.28 -4.68
N ALA A 56 -7.36 -7.83 -3.41
CA ALA A 56 -8.44 -7.02 -2.87
C ALA A 56 -8.50 -5.65 -3.57
N LEU A 57 -7.35 -4.98 -3.70
CA LEU A 57 -7.21 -3.70 -4.38
C LEU A 57 -7.70 -3.77 -5.84
N LYS A 58 -7.38 -4.85 -6.57
CA LYS A 58 -7.88 -5.10 -7.93
C LYS A 58 -9.39 -5.29 -7.99
N LYS A 59 -9.98 -5.96 -6.98
CA LYS A 59 -11.42 -6.22 -6.93
C LYS A 59 -12.23 -4.96 -6.59
N GLU A 60 -11.71 -4.14 -5.69
CA GLU A 60 -12.34 -2.88 -5.28
C GLU A 60 -12.20 -1.77 -6.34
N HIS A 61 -11.14 -1.82 -7.14
CA HIS A 61 -10.85 -0.86 -8.21
C HIS A 61 -10.86 -1.52 -9.59
N PRO A 62 -12.06 -1.80 -10.15
CA PRO A 62 -12.22 -2.39 -11.49
C PRO A 62 -11.91 -1.39 -12.62
N ASP A 63 -11.59 -0.14 -12.29
CA ASP A 63 -11.11 0.89 -13.22
C ASP A 63 -9.74 0.57 -13.83
N GLY A 64 -9.09 -0.48 -13.34
CA GLY A 64 -7.84 -1.00 -13.89
C GLY A 64 -6.60 -0.31 -13.35
N ILE A 65 -6.72 0.52 -12.30
CA ILE A 65 -5.56 1.15 -11.64
C ILE A 65 -4.54 0.09 -11.21
N TRP A 66 -4.98 -1.11 -10.81
CA TRP A 66 -4.11 -2.19 -10.34
C TRP A 66 -3.88 -3.33 -11.34
N ARG A 67 -4.16 -3.12 -12.63
CA ARG A 67 -4.08 -4.17 -13.66
C ARG A 67 -2.65 -4.60 -13.97
#